data_AF-A0A974YVK2-F1
#
_entry.id   AF-A0A974YVK2-F1
#
_cell.length_a   1.000
_cell.length_b   1.000
_cell.length_c   1.000
_cell.angle_alpha   90.00
_cell.angle_beta   90.00
_cell.angle_gamma   90.00
#
_symmetry.space_group_name_H-M   'P 1'
#
loop_
_entity.id
_entity.type
_entity.pdbx_description
1 polymer ?
#
loop_
_entity_poly.entity_id
_entity_poly.type
_entity_poly.pdbx_seq_one_letter_code
_entity_poly.pdbx_strand_id
1 'polypeptide(L)'
;MTWNKIKKSIQTDLLSRDLKNPKIRLNALERVEILLTTKNPKLIRNPEIEFKKIDKNELKESLSAYKKSGEISASESSIINEIYKRI
;
A
#
# COMPACT_ATOMS: atom_id res chain seq x y z
N MET A 1 9.43 11.25 3.96
CA MET A 1 9.96 9.88 3.79
C MET A 1 9.88 9.46 2.32
N THR A 2 10.84 8.69 1.77
CA THR A 2 10.76 8.18 0.38
C THR A 2 9.94 6.89 0.30
N TRP A 3 9.40 6.56 -0.87
CA TRP A 3 8.63 5.33 -1.07
C TRP A 3 9.43 4.07 -0.70
N ASN A 4 10.70 3.99 -1.13
CA ASN A 4 11.56 2.86 -0.79
C ASN A 4 11.77 2.68 0.72
N LYS A 5 11.84 3.78 1.49
CA LYS A 5 11.92 3.72 2.95
C LYS A 5 10.63 3.19 3.58
N ILE A 6 9.47 3.65 3.09
CA ILE A 6 8.15 3.16 3.52
C ILE A 6 8.02 1.67 3.22
N LYS A 7 8.29 1.27 1.97
CA LYS A 7 8.24 -0.13 1.51
C LYS A 7 9.12 -1.02 2.37
N LYS A 8 10.38 -0.66 2.57
CA LYS A 8 11.33 -1.43 3.40
C LYS A 8 10.86 -1.54 4.86
N SER A 9 10.33 -0.44 5.42
CA SER A 9 9.77 -0.45 6.78
C SER A 9 8.56 -1.38 6.92
N ILE A 10 7.68 -1.42 5.93
CA ILE A 10 6.54 -2.36 5.91
C ILE A 10 7.05 -3.80 5.78
N GLN A 11 8.01 -4.07 4.89
CA GLN A 11 8.58 -5.41 4.70
C GLN A 11 9.21 -5.93 5.99
N THR A 12 10.04 -5.13 6.66
CA THR A 12 10.68 -5.51 7.93
C THR A 12 9.65 -5.84 9.01
N ASP A 13 8.62 -5.00 9.15
CA ASP A 13 7.54 -5.21 10.13
C ASP A 13 6.68 -6.43 9.79
N LEU A 14 6.38 -6.69 8.51
CA LEU A 14 5.67 -7.91 8.11
C LEU A 14 6.46 -9.19 8.38
N LEU A 15 7.79 -9.13 8.24
CA LEU A 15 8.70 -10.25 8.47
C LEU A 15 9.00 -10.49 9.95
N SER A 16 8.91 -9.45 10.79
CA SER A 16 9.13 -9.58 12.24
C SER A 16 7.88 -10.09 12.98
N ARG A 17 6.70 -9.99 12.38
CA ARG A 17 5.45 -10.52 12.94
C ARG A 17 5.40 -12.04 12.83
N ASP A 18 4.89 -12.70 13.87
CA ASP A 18 4.63 -14.14 13.88
C ASP A 18 3.37 -14.50 13.06
N LEU A 19 3.45 -14.26 11.75
CA LEU A 19 2.36 -14.54 10.82
C LEU A 19 2.50 -15.96 10.28
N LYS A 20 1.38 -16.70 10.25
CA LYS A 20 1.30 -18.02 9.62
C LYS A 20 1.83 -18.04 8.17
N ASN A 21 1.66 -16.94 7.43
CA ASN A 21 2.23 -16.79 6.09
C ASN A 21 2.49 -15.32 5.73
N PRO A 22 3.71 -14.80 5.96
CA PRO A 22 4.08 -13.42 5.63
C PRO A 22 4.02 -13.12 4.12
N LYS A 23 4.22 -14.13 3.27
CA LYS A 23 4.28 -13.96 1.80
C LYS A 23 2.99 -13.38 1.23
N ILE A 24 1.83 -13.69 1.83
CA ILE A 24 0.54 -13.15 1.38
C ILE A 24 0.53 -11.61 1.43
N ARG A 25 1.02 -11.04 2.53
CA ARG A 25 1.07 -9.58 2.73
C ARG A 25 2.22 -8.94 1.95
N LEU A 26 3.37 -9.61 1.83
CA LEU A 26 4.46 -9.13 0.96
C LEU A 26 4.00 -9.05 -0.50
N ASN A 27 3.32 -10.08 -1.00
CA ASN A 27 2.76 -10.05 -2.35
C ASN A 27 1.68 -8.96 -2.51
N ALA A 28 0.90 -8.70 -1.45
CA ALA A 28 -0.05 -7.58 -1.45
C ALA A 28 0.66 -6.22 -1.52
N LEU A 29 1.82 -6.07 -0.88
CA LEU A 29 2.62 -4.86 -0.95
C LEU A 29 3.10 -4.58 -2.37
N GLU A 30 3.63 -5.59 -3.06
CA GLU A 30 4.04 -5.46 -4.47
C GLU A 30 2.85 -5.10 -5.38
N ARG A 31 1.68 -5.73 -5.18
CA ARG A 31 0.47 -5.39 -5.96
C ARG A 31 0.00 -3.96 -5.72
N VAL A 32 0.01 -3.49 -4.48
CA VAL A 32 -0.36 -2.10 -4.14
C VAL A 32 0.62 -1.13 -4.80
N GLU A 33 1.92 -1.41 -4.76
CA GLU A 33 2.92 -0.58 -5.44
C GLU A 33 2.70 -0.49 -6.95
N ILE A 34 2.40 -1.61 -7.61
CA ILE A 34 2.11 -1.64 -9.04
C ILE A 34 0.88 -0.78 -9.34
N LEU A 35 -0.19 -0.89 -8.54
CA LEU A 35 -1.40 -0.09 -8.69
C LEU A 35 -1.11 1.40 -8.52
N LEU A 36 -0.39 1.78 -7.45
CA LEU A 36 0.01 3.15 -7.18
C LEU A 36 0.89 3.72 -8.30
N THR A 37 1.88 2.96 -8.76
CA THR A 37 2.77 3.37 -9.85
C THR A 37 2.01 3.60 -11.15
N THR A 38 1.01 2.75 -11.44
CA THR A 38 0.24 2.82 -12.68
C THR A 38 -0.81 3.92 -12.67
N LYS A 39 -1.47 4.14 -11.54
CA LYS A 39 -2.67 5.00 -11.45
C LYS A 39 -2.42 6.33 -10.76
N ASN A 40 -1.61 6.32 -9.72
CA ASN A 40 -1.30 7.50 -8.90
C ASN A 40 0.22 7.64 -8.70
N PRO A 41 1.02 7.79 -9.77
CA PRO A 41 2.49 7.79 -9.68
C PRO A 41 3.04 8.90 -8.78
N LYS A 42 2.27 9.97 -8.55
CA LYS A 42 2.60 11.03 -7.59
C LYS A 42 2.78 10.50 -6.16
N LEU A 43 1.98 9.50 -5.75
CA LEU A 43 2.09 8.86 -4.44
C LEU A 43 3.42 8.10 -4.28
N ILE A 44 4.02 7.62 -5.36
CA ILE A 44 5.35 6.99 -5.33
C ILE A 44 6.46 8.04 -5.37
N ARG A 45 6.29 9.09 -6.18
CA ARG A 45 7.29 10.16 -6.36
C ARG A 45 7.45 11.04 -5.12
N ASN A 46 6.35 11.37 -4.44
CA ASN A 46 6.35 12.26 -3.27
C ASN A 46 5.36 11.79 -2.18
N PRO A 47 5.58 10.60 -1.60
CA PRO A 47 4.60 9.95 -0.73
C PRO A 47 4.23 10.79 0.49
N GLU A 48 5.20 11.42 1.14
CA GLU A 48 4.98 12.19 2.39
C GLU A 48 4.00 13.34 2.23
N ILE A 49 3.93 13.93 1.04
CA ILE A 49 3.02 15.03 0.72
C ILE A 49 1.74 14.47 0.10
N GLU A 50 1.86 13.57 -0.87
CA GLU A 50 0.72 13.15 -1.69
C GLU A 50 -0.24 12.23 -0.93
N PHE A 51 0.25 11.36 -0.03
CA PHE A 51 -0.65 10.53 0.80
C PHE A 51 -1.45 11.36 1.83
N LYS A 52 -0.98 12.57 2.20
CA LYS A 52 -1.71 13.46 3.11
C LYS A 52 -2.86 14.21 2.43
N LYS A 53 -2.91 14.18 1.10
CA LYS A 53 -3.93 14.88 0.29
C LYS A 53 -5.15 14.03 -0.04
N ILE A 54 -5.10 12.73 0.26
CA ILE A 54 -6.16 11.78 -0.04
C ILE A 54 -6.51 11.03 1.23
N ASP A 55 -7.79 10.82 1.50
CA ASP A 55 -8.17 9.96 2.62
C ASP A 55 -7.80 8.50 2.32
N LYS A 56 -7.52 7.75 3.36
CA LYS A 56 -7.16 6.33 3.26
C LYS A 56 -8.26 5.49 2.62
N ASN A 57 -9.53 5.75 2.91
CA ASN A 57 -10.65 5.02 2.32
C ASN A 57 -10.91 5.48 0.89
N GLU A 58 -10.80 6.78 0.61
CA GLU A 58 -10.84 7.30 -0.76
C GLU A 58 -9.78 6.66 -1.65
N LEU A 59 -8.55 6.47 -1.14
CA LEU A 59 -7.51 5.76 -1.88
C LEU A 59 -7.90 4.30 -2.14
N LYS A 60 -8.49 3.61 -1.16
CA LYS A 60 -8.92 2.21 -1.34
C LYS A 60 -9.99 2.09 -2.42
N GLU A 61 -10.97 2.97 -2.41
CA GLU A 61 -12.03 3.04 -3.42
C GLU A 61 -11.46 3.39 -4.81
N SER A 62 -10.59 4.39 -4.88
CA SER A 62 -9.89 4.75 -6.12
C SER A 62 -9.12 3.57 -6.71
N LEU A 63 -8.37 2.84 -5.88
CA LEU A 63 -7.60 1.68 -6.33
C LEU A 63 -8.50 0.48 -6.68
N SER A 64 -9.64 0.32 -6.01
CA SER A 64 -10.56 -0.80 -6.26
C SER A 64 -11.21 -0.70 -7.65
N ALA A 65 -11.53 0.51 -8.10
CA ALA A 65 -12.10 0.78 -9.43
C ALA A 65 -11.20 0.31 -10.59
N TYR A 66 -9.90 0.15 -10.37
CA TYR A 66 -8.96 -0.32 -11.40
C TYR A 66 -8.72 -1.83 -11.38
N LYS A 67 -9.33 -2.55 -10.44
CA LYS A 67 -9.22 -4.00 -10.36
C LYS A 67 -10.39 -4.65 -11.06
N LYS A 68 -10.16 -5.78 -11.74
CA LYS A 68 -11.22 -6.58 -12.36
C LYS A 68 -12.31 -7.02 -11.36
N SER A 69 -11.93 -7.21 -10.10
CA SER A 69 -12.85 -7.55 -9.01
C SER A 69 -13.68 -6.37 -8.51
N GLY A 70 -13.33 -5.12 -8.86
CA GLY A 70 -13.92 -3.92 -8.26
C GLY A 70 -13.54 -3.70 -6.79
N GLU A 71 -12.70 -4.56 -6.21
CA GLU A 71 -12.46 -4.63 -4.76
C GLU A 71 -10.97 -4.76 -4.42
N ILE A 72 -10.58 -4.08 -3.34
CA ILE A 72 -9.28 -4.25 -2.67
C ILE A 72 -9.39 -5.44 -1.71
N SER A 73 -8.47 -6.40 -1.84
CA SER A 73 -8.44 -7.57 -0.94
C SER A 73 -8.10 -7.16 0.49
N ALA A 74 -8.49 -7.97 1.48
CA ALA A 74 -8.17 -7.72 2.88
C ALA A 74 -6.66 -7.51 3.13
N SER A 75 -5.81 -8.25 2.40
CA SER A 75 -4.36 -8.10 2.50
C SER A 75 -3.87 -6.77 1.94
N GLU A 76 -4.38 -6.32 0.80
CA GLU A 76 -4.02 -5.02 0.22
C GLU A 76 -4.56 -3.86 1.05
N SER A 77 -5.79 -3.97 1.60
CA SER A 77 -6.36 -2.98 2.52
C SER A 77 -5.50 -2.83 3.78
N SER A 78 -4.98 -3.95 4.30
CA SER A 78 -4.02 -3.95 5.41
C SER A 78 -2.72 -3.24 5.02
N ILE A 79 -2.17 -3.50 3.83
CA ILE A 79 -0.99 -2.78 3.33
C ILE A 79 -1.25 -1.28 3.22
N ILE A 80 -2.38 -0.85 2.67
CA ILE A 80 -2.72 0.57 2.58
C ILE A 80 -2.78 1.18 3.98
N ASN A 81 -3.35 0.49 4.97
CA ASN A 81 -3.31 0.96 6.36
C ASN A 81 -1.86 1.11 6.88
N GLU A 82 -0.99 0.14 6.59
CA GLU A 82 0.42 0.19 6.98
C GLU A 82 1.19 1.34 6.31
N ILE A 83 0.84 1.72 5.08
CA ILE A 83 1.40 2.91 4.43
C ILE A 83 0.99 4.16 5.21
N TYR A 84 -0.32 4.35 5.46
CA TYR A 84 -0.81 5.55 6.17
C TYR A 84 -0.30 5.67 7.61
N LYS A 85 0.07 4.57 8.27
CA LYS A 85 0.74 4.62 9.59
C LYS A 85 2.15 5.20 9.55
N ARG A 86 2.78 5.27 8.38
CA ARG A 86 4.18 5.70 8.15
C ARG A 86 4.31 7.08 7.51
N ILE A 87 3.18 7.71 7.17
CA ILE A 87 3.06 9.05 6.59
C ILE A 87 2.75 10.07 7.70
#